data_AF-A0A352EX78-F1
#
_entry.id   AF-A0A352EX78-F1
#
_cell.length_a   1.000
_cell.length_b   1.000
_cell.length_c   1.000
_cell.angle_alpha   90.00
_cell.angle_beta   90.00
_cell.angle_gamma   90.00
#
_symmetry.space_group_name_H-M   'P 1'
#
loop_
_entity.id
_entity.type
_entity.pdbx_description
1 polymer ?
#
loop_
_entity_poly.entity_id
_entity_poly.type
_entity_poly.pdbx_seq_one_letter_code
_entity_poly.pdbx_strand_id
1 'polypeptide(L)'
;MFRVLIYLTIEYPVVGIPLDILIAAGVIYYFVKRARRVEPTTPLGLNTQQGSSENIPRQFDQLRKFDPNFSEIVFTDFAYALYGKAHDARGHGAAALDQFSPYLSDMARANLLQRNPPGLREVKGIIVGALNVASVSGLETPLVRISLVYEANYTEVVQANQKQTEMSYYVRERWELERKRDVLSPPPAQATALHCPRCGGALQKNTAGACAFCGTKIESGEFQWYVRDVALLTLEAKGPLLTADVPEVGTDYRSVVQPGFDNIRVAFEKNNPDFSWGAFQARARLIFDELQAAWSTLDWDRARPHETDSLFQMHQYWIDAYRRQHLQNKLDQCTITAMQPVKITEDKFYNAITMRIGAQGYDYTTDANGRVVAGSKTNLRRWSEYWTFIRNRSAKPAAARADLNCPNCGAPLKVNAAGICEFCGGKITSGEFDWVLSRIEQDESYQG
;
A
#
# COMPACT_ATOMS: atom_id res chain seq x y z
N MET A 1 8.63 16.20 53.18
CA MET A 1 9.92 15.65 52.70
C MET A 1 10.78 16.73 52.03
N PHE A 2 10.28 17.41 50.98
CA PHE A 2 11.02 18.48 50.29
C PHE A 2 11.54 19.63 51.18
N ARG A 3 10.77 20.06 52.19
CA ARG A 3 11.22 21.12 53.13
C ARG A 3 12.42 20.74 54.00
N VAL A 4 12.64 19.45 54.26
CA VAL A 4 13.75 18.95 55.09
C VAL A 4 15.03 18.81 54.27
N LEU A 5 14.91 18.39 53.01
CA LEU A 5 16.04 18.30 52.07
C LEU A 5 16.62 19.68 51.77
N ILE A 6 15.78 20.67 51.47
CA ILE A 6 16.23 22.04 51.21
C ILE A 6 16.95 22.65 52.43
N TYR A 7 16.47 22.37 53.64
CA TYR A 7 17.13 22.83 54.87
C TYR A 7 18.51 22.17 55.07
N LEU A 8 18.62 20.86 54.87
CA LEU A 8 19.88 20.10 54.97
C LEU A 8 20.91 20.54 53.92
N THR A 9 20.48 20.89 52.71
CA THR A 9 21.38 21.29 51.61
C THR A 9 21.89 22.72 51.76
N ILE A 10 21.18 23.59 52.49
CA ILE A 10 21.61 24.97 52.76
C ILE A 10 22.45 25.06 54.04
N GLU A 11 22.06 24.43 55.14
CA GLU A 11 22.74 24.54 56.44
C GLU A 11 23.89 23.53 56.62
N TYR A 12 23.81 22.35 55.98
CA TYR A 12 24.81 21.27 56.12
C TYR A 12 25.18 20.65 54.77
N PRO A 13 25.84 21.41 53.87
CA PRO A 13 26.05 21.02 52.47
C PRO A 13 26.87 19.75 52.29
N VAL A 14 27.76 19.42 53.23
CA VAL A 14 28.57 18.18 53.22
C VAL A 14 27.71 16.92 53.34
N VAL A 15 26.51 17.02 53.93
CA VAL A 15 25.56 15.91 54.11
C VAL A 15 24.36 16.03 53.19
N GLY A 16 23.86 17.25 52.94
CA GLY A 16 22.70 17.49 52.08
C GLY A 16 22.94 17.15 50.60
N ILE A 17 24.07 17.59 50.02
CA ILE A 17 24.37 17.37 48.59
C ILE A 17 24.51 15.87 48.25
N PRO A 18 25.26 15.04 49.02
CA PRO A 18 25.32 13.60 48.75
C PRO A 18 23.97 12.89 48.89
N LEU A 19 23.14 13.32 49.86
CA LEU A 19 21.82 12.75 50.08
C LEU A 19 20.86 13.07 48.91
N ASP A 20 20.91 14.29 48.39
CA ASP A 20 20.14 14.70 47.21
C ASP A 20 20.57 13.93 45.96
N ILE A 21 21.87 13.70 45.77
CA ILE A 21 22.40 12.88 44.66
C ILE A 21 21.94 11.42 44.77
N LEU A 22 21.95 10.83 45.97
CA LEU A 22 21.48 9.46 46.19
C LEU A 22 19.98 9.32 45.94
N ILE A 23 19.18 10.30 46.34
CA ILE A 23 17.74 10.31 46.09
C ILE A 23 17.46 10.50 44.59
N ALA A 24 18.15 11.43 43.92
CA ALA A 24 18.02 11.64 42.49
C ALA A 24 18.45 10.39 41.69
N ALA A 25 19.57 9.77 42.06
CA ALA A 25 20.04 8.51 41.45
C ALA A 25 19.05 7.36 41.71
N GLY A 26 18.46 7.27 42.90
CA GLY A 26 17.43 6.29 43.23
C GLY A 26 16.14 6.50 42.44
N VAL A 27 15.72 7.74 42.24
CA VAL A 27 14.55 8.11 41.42
C VAL A 27 14.83 7.82 39.94
N ILE A 28 15.98 8.22 39.42
CA ILE A 28 16.40 7.91 38.04
C ILE A 28 16.48 6.38 37.83
N TYR A 29 17.10 5.65 38.76
CA TYR A 29 17.16 4.18 38.71
C TYR A 29 15.76 3.55 38.77
N TYR A 30 14.84 4.07 39.59
CA TYR A 30 13.46 3.59 39.65
C TYR A 30 12.72 3.83 38.34
N PHE A 31 12.84 5.02 37.72
CA PHE A 31 12.21 5.33 36.44
C PHE A 31 12.85 4.57 35.26
N VAL A 32 14.17 4.41 35.24
CA VAL A 32 14.88 3.61 34.22
C VAL A 32 14.55 2.11 34.37
N LYS A 33 14.45 1.59 35.59
CA LYS A 33 14.03 0.21 35.85
C LYS A 33 12.56 -0.02 35.51
N ARG A 34 11.70 0.99 35.67
CA ARG A 34 10.29 0.95 35.25
C ARG A 34 10.14 1.05 33.72
N ALA A 35 10.97 1.85 33.05
CA ALA A 35 11.05 1.90 31.58
C ALA A 35 11.61 0.59 30.98
N ARG A 36 12.51 -0.10 31.70
CA ARG A 36 13.00 -1.45 31.33
C ARG A 36 12.04 -2.59 31.75
N ARG A 37 11.07 -2.32 32.62
CA ARG A 37 9.94 -3.20 32.95
C ARG A 37 8.70 -2.74 32.19
N VAL A 38 8.84 -2.55 30.89
CA VAL A 38 7.71 -2.87 30.01
C VAL A 38 7.75 -4.39 29.94
N GLU A 39 6.91 -5.03 30.75
CA GLU A 39 6.60 -6.45 30.54
C GLU A 39 6.23 -6.60 29.07
N PRO A 40 6.72 -7.63 28.36
CA PRO A 40 6.19 -7.93 27.05
C PRO A 40 4.69 -8.11 27.27
N THR A 41 3.90 -7.15 26.80
CA THR A 41 2.47 -7.34 26.66
C THR A 41 2.35 -8.58 25.81
N THR A 42 2.02 -9.69 26.48
CA THR A 42 1.52 -10.90 25.84
C THR A 42 0.57 -10.41 24.77
N PRO A 43 0.83 -10.68 23.48
CA PRO A 43 -0.11 -10.28 22.46
C PRO A 43 -1.43 -10.94 22.88
N LEU A 44 -2.41 -10.11 23.20
CA LEU A 44 -3.81 -10.51 23.32
C LEU A 44 -4.05 -11.47 22.18
N GLY A 45 -4.32 -12.73 22.54
CA GLY A 45 -4.28 -13.87 21.65
C GLY A 45 -4.83 -13.49 20.28
N LEU A 46 -3.92 -13.19 19.35
CA LEU A 46 -4.19 -13.32 17.95
C LEU A 46 -4.44 -14.81 17.82
N ASN A 47 -5.71 -15.17 17.73
CA ASN A 47 -6.12 -16.37 17.04
C ASN A 47 -5.58 -16.20 15.61
N THR A 48 -4.29 -16.48 15.43
CA THR A 48 -3.69 -16.75 14.15
C THR A 48 -4.42 -17.97 13.65
N GLN A 49 -5.49 -17.74 12.88
CA GLN A 49 -5.93 -18.69 11.88
C GLN A 49 -4.79 -18.85 10.87
N GLN A 50 -3.72 -19.54 11.26
CA GLN A 50 -2.68 -20.01 10.37
C GLN A 50 -3.22 -21.01 9.32
N GLY A 51 -4.49 -21.43 9.44
CA GLY A 51 -5.16 -22.30 8.47
C GLY A 51 -5.92 -21.60 7.32
N SER A 52 -6.05 -20.27 7.30
CA SER A 52 -6.81 -19.59 6.24
C SER A 52 -5.96 -19.11 5.06
N SER A 53 -4.73 -18.61 5.28
CA SER A 53 -3.92 -18.02 4.20
C SER A 53 -3.41 -19.05 3.17
N GLU A 54 -3.06 -20.27 3.60
CA GLU A 54 -2.61 -21.34 2.70
C GLU A 54 -3.69 -21.79 1.70
N ASN A 55 -4.97 -21.53 2.00
CA ASN A 55 -6.08 -21.94 1.14
C ASN A 55 -6.43 -20.91 0.05
N ILE A 56 -6.06 -19.63 0.19
CA ILE A 56 -6.44 -18.58 -0.76
C ILE A 56 -5.90 -18.85 -2.18
N PRO A 57 -4.60 -19.19 -2.39
CA PRO A 57 -4.09 -19.47 -3.73
C PRO A 57 -4.86 -20.60 -4.42
N ARG A 58 -5.15 -21.68 -3.68
CA ARG A 58 -5.94 -22.81 -4.16
C ARG A 58 -7.38 -22.41 -4.51
N GLN A 59 -8.00 -21.53 -3.72
CA GLN A 59 -9.34 -21.02 -3.98
C GLN A 59 -9.37 -20.13 -5.24
N PHE A 60 -8.35 -19.32 -5.47
CA PHE A 60 -8.19 -18.59 -6.73
C PHE A 60 -7.97 -19.52 -7.93
N ASP A 61 -7.21 -20.60 -7.77
CA ASP A 61 -7.09 -21.62 -8.82
C ASP A 61 -8.42 -22.31 -9.12
N GLN A 62 -9.26 -22.54 -8.11
CA GLN A 62 -10.62 -23.04 -8.31
C GLN A 62 -11.50 -22.02 -9.05
N LEU A 63 -11.42 -20.73 -8.70
CA LEU A 63 -12.14 -19.67 -9.40
C LEU A 63 -11.74 -19.59 -10.87
N ARG A 64 -10.43 -19.72 -11.17
CA ARG A 64 -9.89 -19.70 -12.53
C ARG A 64 -10.42 -20.81 -13.44
N LYS A 65 -11.00 -21.88 -12.89
CA LYS A 65 -11.69 -22.92 -13.69
C LYS A 65 -12.95 -22.40 -14.36
N PHE A 66 -13.63 -21.43 -13.74
CA PHE A 66 -14.86 -20.81 -14.27
C PHE A 66 -14.57 -19.46 -14.94
N ASP A 67 -13.61 -18.72 -14.40
CA ASP A 67 -13.14 -17.46 -14.94
C ASP A 67 -11.65 -17.55 -15.29
N PRO A 68 -11.28 -18.09 -16.47
CA PRO A 68 -9.89 -18.19 -16.90
C PRO A 68 -9.20 -16.83 -17.09
N ASN A 69 -9.95 -15.72 -17.02
CA ASN A 69 -9.41 -14.37 -17.05
C ASN A 69 -9.14 -13.81 -15.65
N PHE A 70 -9.49 -14.52 -14.58
CA PHE A 70 -9.24 -14.04 -13.22
C PHE A 70 -7.73 -13.89 -12.96
N SER A 71 -7.32 -12.63 -12.85
CA SER A 71 -5.98 -12.23 -12.45
C SER A 71 -6.06 -11.62 -11.07
N GLU A 72 -5.24 -12.14 -10.16
CA GLU A 72 -5.16 -11.64 -8.79
C GLU A 72 -4.60 -10.21 -8.76
N ILE A 73 -3.64 -9.92 -9.64
CA ILE A 73 -3.04 -8.58 -9.78
C ILE A 73 -4.09 -7.59 -10.26
N VAL A 74 -4.84 -7.91 -11.32
CA VAL A 74 -5.91 -7.04 -11.84
C VAL A 74 -7.03 -6.84 -10.81
N PHE A 75 -7.38 -7.90 -10.08
CA PHE A 75 -8.38 -7.82 -9.01
C PHE A 75 -7.92 -6.89 -7.87
N THR A 76 -6.66 -7.00 -7.45
CA THR A 76 -6.06 -6.12 -6.44
C THR A 76 -5.99 -4.66 -6.91
N ASP A 77 -5.56 -4.41 -8.15
CA ASP A 77 -5.53 -3.05 -8.72
C ASP A 77 -6.94 -2.45 -8.80
N PHE A 78 -7.95 -3.24 -9.17
CA PHE A 78 -9.35 -2.84 -9.14
C PHE A 78 -9.79 -2.48 -7.71
N ALA A 79 -9.45 -3.30 -6.73
CA ALA A 79 -9.77 -3.09 -5.33
C ALA A 79 -9.15 -1.80 -4.78
N TYR A 80 -7.87 -1.53 -5.08
CA TYR A 80 -7.21 -0.27 -4.73
C TYR A 80 -7.86 0.94 -5.40
N ALA A 81 -8.14 0.87 -6.70
CA ALA A 81 -8.78 1.96 -7.43
C ALA A 81 -10.17 2.27 -6.85
N LEU A 82 -10.97 1.23 -6.61
CA LEU A 82 -12.32 1.38 -6.06
C LEU A 82 -12.28 1.95 -4.62
N TYR A 83 -11.37 1.46 -3.78
CA TYR A 83 -11.19 1.97 -2.41
C TYR A 83 -10.86 3.47 -2.41
N GLY A 84 -9.83 3.85 -3.17
CA GLY A 84 -9.41 5.25 -3.29
C GLY A 84 -10.54 6.16 -3.77
N LYS A 85 -11.22 5.77 -4.86
CA LYS A 85 -12.30 6.57 -5.45
C LYS A 85 -13.56 6.61 -4.58
N ALA A 86 -13.88 5.54 -3.86
CA ALA A 86 -15.00 5.54 -2.94
C ALA A 86 -14.76 6.46 -1.74
N HIS A 87 -13.55 6.46 -1.16
CA HIS A 87 -13.25 7.37 -0.05
C HIS A 87 -13.14 8.83 -0.50
N ASP A 88 -12.57 9.11 -1.67
CA ASP A 88 -12.60 10.44 -2.29
C ASP A 88 -14.04 10.93 -2.48
N ALA A 89 -14.90 10.10 -3.08
CA ALA A 89 -16.31 10.41 -3.27
C ALA A 89 -17.08 10.55 -1.94
N ARG A 90 -16.75 9.74 -0.92
CA ARG A 90 -17.28 9.86 0.44
C ARG A 90 -17.03 11.25 1.03
N GLY A 91 -15.87 11.84 0.77
CA GLY A 91 -15.53 13.21 1.19
C GLY A 91 -16.39 14.29 0.52
N HIS A 92 -16.84 14.04 -0.70
CA HIS A 92 -17.71 14.92 -1.48
C HIS A 92 -19.21 14.67 -1.25
N GLY A 93 -19.56 13.79 -0.30
CA GLY A 93 -20.92 13.56 0.16
C GLY A 93 -21.71 12.53 -0.65
N ALA A 94 -22.98 12.36 -0.27
CA ALA A 94 -23.82 11.26 -0.74
C ALA A 94 -23.99 11.21 -2.25
N ALA A 95 -24.15 12.36 -2.92
CA ALA A 95 -24.36 12.43 -4.37
C ALA A 95 -23.12 11.98 -5.16
N ALA A 96 -21.92 12.31 -4.69
CA ALA A 96 -20.68 11.87 -5.32
C ALA A 96 -20.48 10.36 -5.14
N LEU A 97 -20.68 9.86 -3.90
CA LEU A 97 -20.57 8.43 -3.62
C LEU A 97 -21.61 7.60 -4.38
N ASP A 98 -22.80 8.16 -4.60
CA ASP A 98 -23.89 7.53 -5.34
C ASP A 98 -23.61 7.30 -6.84
N GLN A 99 -22.62 8.00 -7.42
CA GLN A 99 -22.12 7.70 -8.77
C GLN A 99 -21.46 6.30 -8.83
N PHE A 100 -20.94 5.81 -7.71
CA PHE A 100 -20.35 4.47 -7.57
C PHE A 100 -21.37 3.38 -7.24
N SER A 101 -22.68 3.66 -7.32
CA SER A 101 -23.73 2.64 -7.15
C SER A 101 -23.60 1.39 -8.06
N PRO A 102 -22.99 1.42 -9.26
CA PRO A 102 -22.69 0.20 -10.02
C PRO A 102 -21.66 -0.73 -9.37
N TYR A 103 -20.94 -0.26 -8.35
CA TYR A 103 -19.87 -0.99 -7.65
C TYR A 103 -20.10 -1.14 -6.15
N LEU A 104 -20.89 -0.25 -5.55
CA LEU A 104 -21.13 -0.20 -4.11
C LEU A 104 -22.63 -0.31 -3.85
N SER A 105 -23.04 -1.23 -2.98
CA SER A 105 -24.44 -1.33 -2.53
C SER A 105 -24.90 -0.10 -1.76
N ASP A 106 -26.23 0.10 -1.67
CA ASP A 106 -26.80 1.17 -0.86
C ASP A 106 -26.35 1.07 0.61
N MET A 107 -26.25 -0.16 1.13
CA MET A 107 -25.74 -0.44 2.47
C MET A 107 -24.27 -0.06 2.62
N ALA A 108 -23.42 -0.43 1.65
CA ALA A 108 -22.01 -0.06 1.66
C ALA A 108 -21.83 1.46 1.62
N ARG A 109 -22.57 2.17 0.75
CA ARG A 109 -22.53 3.64 0.66
C ARG A 109 -23.02 4.30 1.95
N ALA A 110 -24.09 3.79 2.55
CA ALA A 110 -24.58 4.26 3.84
C ALA A 110 -23.54 4.06 4.97
N ASN A 111 -22.93 2.88 5.04
CA ASN A 111 -21.89 2.55 6.03
C ASN A 111 -20.64 3.42 5.89
N LEU A 112 -20.26 3.83 4.67
CA LEU A 112 -19.20 4.80 4.46
C LEU A 112 -19.60 6.19 4.97
N LEU A 113 -20.78 6.69 4.59
CA LEU A 113 -21.26 8.03 4.93
C LEU A 113 -21.51 8.20 6.42
N GLN A 114 -21.99 7.16 7.11
CA GLN A 114 -22.26 7.19 8.55
C GLN A 114 -21.01 7.48 9.39
N ARG A 115 -19.82 7.20 8.84
CA ARG A 115 -18.53 7.46 9.50
C ARG A 115 -18.10 8.92 9.39
N ASN A 116 -18.74 9.72 8.52
CA ASN A 116 -18.28 11.07 8.25
C ASN A 116 -18.47 11.96 9.49
N PRO A 117 -17.41 12.66 9.94
CA PRO A 117 -17.58 13.66 10.98
C PRO A 117 -18.48 14.82 10.49
N PRO A 118 -19.19 15.50 11.40
CA PRO A 118 -19.96 16.69 11.04
C PRO A 118 -19.07 17.74 10.36
N GLY A 119 -19.52 18.27 9.23
CA GLY A 119 -18.77 19.29 8.49
C GLY A 119 -17.58 18.76 7.67
N LEU A 120 -17.48 17.44 7.43
CA LEU A 120 -16.54 16.88 6.48
C LEU A 120 -16.69 17.55 5.10
N ARG A 121 -15.58 17.98 4.51
CA ARG A 121 -15.53 18.62 3.19
C ARG A 121 -14.77 17.79 2.16
N GLU A 122 -13.80 17.03 2.62
CA GLU A 122 -12.88 16.30 1.76
C GLU A 122 -12.30 15.11 2.53
N VAL A 123 -12.09 14.01 1.83
CA VAL A 123 -11.21 12.92 2.27
C VAL A 123 -10.13 12.86 1.23
N LYS A 124 -8.89 13.13 1.64
CA LYS A 124 -7.74 13.20 0.74
C LYS A 124 -6.63 12.29 1.24
N GLY A 125 -5.72 11.95 0.33
CA GLY A 125 -4.56 11.17 0.69
C GLY A 125 -4.84 9.74 1.06
N ILE A 126 -5.76 9.14 0.31
CA ILE A 126 -6.14 7.76 0.50
C ILE A 126 -5.03 6.87 -0.05
N ILE A 127 -4.34 6.17 0.84
CA ILE A 127 -3.27 5.23 0.52
C ILE A 127 -3.61 3.90 1.14
N VAL A 128 -3.56 2.84 0.35
CA VAL A 128 -3.66 1.48 0.86
C VAL A 128 -2.26 0.94 1.09
N GLY A 129 -1.89 0.73 2.36
CA GLY A 129 -0.60 0.13 2.72
C GLY A 129 -0.61 -1.39 2.57
N ALA A 130 -1.75 -2.04 2.81
CA ALA A 130 -1.91 -3.48 2.60
C ALA A 130 -3.35 -3.84 2.22
N LEU A 131 -3.49 -4.89 1.41
CA LEU A 131 -4.78 -5.51 1.08
C LEU A 131 -4.66 -7.01 1.26
N ASN A 132 -5.38 -7.53 2.25
CA ASN A 132 -5.40 -8.95 2.56
C ASN A 132 -6.72 -9.58 2.13
N VAL A 133 -6.65 -10.72 1.46
CA VAL A 133 -7.83 -11.54 1.16
C VAL A 133 -8.15 -12.39 2.39
N ALA A 134 -9.16 -12.00 3.15
CA ALA A 134 -9.52 -12.68 4.39
C ALA A 134 -10.23 -14.03 4.14
N SER A 135 -11.07 -14.10 3.10
CA SER A 135 -11.68 -15.36 2.69
C SER A 135 -12.21 -15.30 1.26
N VAL A 136 -12.24 -16.46 0.60
CA VAL A 136 -12.98 -16.70 -0.64
C VAL A 136 -14.04 -17.78 -0.36
N SER A 137 -15.27 -17.54 -0.77
CA SER A 137 -16.39 -18.48 -0.57
C SER A 137 -17.34 -18.49 -1.77
N GLY A 138 -18.26 -19.46 -1.80
CA GLY A 138 -19.25 -19.56 -2.88
C GLY A 138 -18.71 -20.11 -4.20
N LEU A 139 -17.53 -20.76 -4.21
CA LEU A 139 -16.95 -21.32 -5.44
C LEU A 139 -17.79 -22.45 -6.05
N GLU A 140 -18.63 -23.11 -5.26
CA GLU A 140 -19.56 -24.15 -5.71
C GLU A 140 -20.97 -23.61 -6.04
N THR A 141 -21.23 -22.33 -5.76
CA THR A 141 -22.52 -21.68 -6.04
C THR A 141 -22.40 -20.75 -7.26
N PRO A 142 -23.52 -20.23 -7.80
CA PRO A 142 -23.49 -19.23 -8.87
C PRO A 142 -22.90 -17.87 -8.45
N LEU A 143 -22.65 -17.65 -7.16
CA LEU A 143 -22.24 -16.36 -6.59
C LEU A 143 -20.99 -16.55 -5.71
N VAL A 144 -19.86 -16.00 -6.17
CA VAL A 144 -18.60 -16.01 -5.44
C VAL A 144 -18.55 -14.77 -4.55
N ARG A 145 -18.02 -14.94 -3.34
CA ARG A 145 -17.77 -13.84 -2.40
C ARG A 145 -16.30 -13.80 -1.99
N ILE A 146 -15.76 -12.60 -1.93
CA ILE A 146 -14.40 -12.33 -1.46
C ILE A 146 -14.47 -11.28 -0.36
N SER A 147 -13.95 -11.62 0.81
CA SER A 147 -13.78 -10.69 1.93
C SER A 147 -12.38 -10.10 1.87
N LEU A 148 -12.29 -8.77 1.78
CA LEU A 148 -11.04 -8.02 1.73
C LEU A 148 -10.83 -7.26 3.03
N VAL A 149 -9.61 -7.22 3.52
CA VAL A 149 -9.20 -6.38 4.66
C VAL A 149 -8.15 -5.40 4.19
N TYR A 150 -8.51 -4.12 4.21
CA TYR A 150 -7.64 -3.00 3.89
C TYR A 150 -6.94 -2.52 5.15
N GLU A 151 -5.66 -2.18 5.00
CA GLU A 151 -4.90 -1.35 5.94
C GLU A 151 -4.51 -0.09 5.18
N ALA A 152 -5.04 1.06 5.58
CA ALA A 152 -4.96 2.27 4.79
C ALA A 152 -4.73 3.51 5.67
N ASN A 153 -4.23 4.56 5.03
CA ASN A 153 -4.18 5.90 5.61
C ASN A 153 -5.03 6.84 4.77
N TYR A 154 -5.76 7.74 5.42
CA TYR A 154 -6.42 8.86 4.75
C TYR A 154 -6.47 10.07 5.68
N THR A 155 -6.67 11.25 5.11
CA THR A 155 -6.83 12.51 5.85
C THR A 155 -8.23 13.06 5.64
N GLU A 156 -8.93 13.32 6.73
CA GLU A 156 -10.24 13.97 6.71
C GLU A 156 -10.07 15.47 6.95
N VAL A 157 -10.68 16.27 6.08
CA VAL A 157 -10.71 17.73 6.18
C VAL A 157 -12.10 18.16 6.62
N VAL A 158 -12.18 18.76 7.80
CA VAL A 158 -13.42 19.21 8.42
C VAL A 158 -13.44 20.73 8.50
N GLN A 159 -14.58 21.32 8.18
CA GLN A 159 -14.81 22.76 8.32
C GLN A 159 -15.85 23.01 9.41
N ALA A 160 -15.42 23.65 10.51
CA ALA A 160 -16.28 24.05 11.62
C ALA A 160 -16.02 25.52 11.96
N ASN A 161 -17.08 26.33 12.10
CA ASN A 161 -16.99 27.75 12.48
C ASN A 161 -15.95 28.56 11.66
N GLN A 162 -15.95 28.39 10.33
CA GLN A 162 -15.01 29.01 9.38
C GLN A 162 -13.53 28.59 9.54
N LYS A 163 -13.22 27.66 10.46
CA LYS A 163 -11.88 27.09 10.62
C LYS A 163 -11.83 25.70 9.97
N GLN A 164 -10.82 25.48 9.15
CA GLN A 164 -10.51 24.17 8.59
C GLN A 164 -9.53 23.44 9.51
N THR A 165 -9.82 22.17 9.77
CA THR A 165 -8.93 21.27 10.52
C THR A 165 -8.76 19.99 9.74
N GLU A 166 -7.56 19.42 9.80
CA GLU A 166 -7.22 18.16 9.14
C GLU A 166 -6.82 17.13 10.21
N MET A 167 -7.27 15.89 10.04
CA MET A 167 -6.84 14.77 10.85
C MET A 167 -6.53 13.58 9.95
N SER A 168 -5.36 12.99 10.14
CA SER A 168 -4.96 11.79 9.44
C SER A 168 -5.31 10.56 10.29
N TYR A 169 -5.74 9.50 9.62
CA TYR A 169 -6.13 8.27 10.26
C TYR A 169 -5.42 7.09 9.62
N TYR A 170 -4.98 6.17 10.47
CA TYR A 170 -4.71 4.80 10.06
C TYR A 170 -5.97 3.97 10.30
N VAL A 171 -6.41 3.24 9.27
CA VAL A 171 -7.66 2.49 9.31
C VAL A 171 -7.45 1.05 8.92
N ARG A 172 -8.24 0.17 9.53
CA ARG A 172 -8.45 -1.18 9.04
C ARG A 172 -9.92 -1.36 8.71
N GLU A 173 -10.21 -1.79 7.50
CA GLU A 173 -11.58 -1.94 7.02
C GLU A 173 -11.78 -3.30 6.36
N ARG A 174 -12.96 -3.89 6.56
CA ARG A 174 -13.37 -5.11 5.86
C ARG A 174 -14.40 -4.76 4.80
N TRP A 175 -14.17 -5.17 3.57
CA TRP A 175 -15.11 -4.99 2.46
C TRP A 175 -15.51 -6.36 1.93
N GLU A 176 -16.82 -6.58 1.79
CA GLU A 176 -17.39 -7.82 1.28
C GLU A 176 -17.81 -7.64 -0.17
N LEU A 177 -17.13 -8.35 -1.08
CA LEU A 177 -17.38 -8.28 -2.51
C LEU A 177 -18.13 -9.54 -2.95
N GLU A 178 -19.04 -9.39 -3.92
CA GLU A 178 -19.68 -10.51 -4.60
C GLU A 178 -19.56 -10.37 -6.12
N ARG A 179 -19.57 -11.51 -6.81
CA ARG A 179 -19.66 -11.58 -8.27
C ARG A 179 -20.31 -12.89 -8.70
N LYS A 180 -21.08 -12.87 -9.80
CA LYS A 180 -21.49 -14.09 -10.48
C LYS A 180 -20.24 -14.89 -10.88
N ARG A 181 -20.20 -16.17 -10.53
CA ARG A 181 -19.01 -17.03 -10.70
C ARG A 181 -18.55 -17.11 -12.16
N ASP A 182 -19.52 -17.22 -13.06
CA ASP A 182 -19.28 -17.53 -14.47
C ASP A 182 -19.09 -16.26 -15.33
N VAL A 183 -18.96 -15.08 -14.70
CA VAL A 183 -18.62 -13.83 -15.38
C VAL A 183 -17.12 -13.73 -15.53
N LEU A 184 -16.67 -13.53 -16.77
CA LEU A 184 -15.25 -13.38 -17.06
C LEU A 184 -14.72 -12.05 -16.54
N SER A 185 -13.57 -12.09 -15.88
CA SER A 185 -12.86 -10.87 -15.48
C SER A 185 -12.47 -10.05 -16.72
N PRO A 186 -12.61 -8.72 -16.67
CA PRO A 186 -12.18 -7.85 -17.75
C PRO A 186 -10.64 -7.74 -17.79
N PRO A 187 -10.08 -7.31 -18.93
CA PRO A 187 -8.65 -7.04 -19.04
C PRO A 187 -8.22 -5.87 -18.14
N PRO A 188 -6.91 -5.77 -17.82
CA PRO A 188 -6.38 -4.79 -16.85
C PRO A 188 -6.87 -3.35 -17.06
N ALA A 189 -6.80 -2.85 -18.29
CA ALA A 189 -7.19 -1.47 -18.62
C ALA A 189 -8.68 -1.17 -18.41
N GLN A 190 -9.55 -2.19 -18.52
CA GLN A 190 -10.98 -2.03 -18.28
C GLN A 190 -11.34 -2.21 -16.81
N ALA A 191 -10.63 -3.10 -16.10
CA ALA A 191 -10.88 -3.39 -14.70
C ALA A 191 -10.72 -2.14 -13.81
N THR A 192 -9.63 -1.38 -13.99
CA THR A 192 -9.27 -0.23 -13.15
C THR A 192 -9.89 1.10 -13.60
N ALA A 193 -10.51 1.14 -14.78
CA ALA A 193 -11.15 2.36 -15.28
C ALA A 193 -12.37 2.79 -14.44
N LEU A 194 -12.96 1.85 -13.69
CA LEU A 194 -14.19 2.05 -12.91
C LEU A 194 -15.31 2.67 -13.74
N HIS A 195 -15.43 2.29 -15.01
CA HIS A 195 -16.53 2.68 -15.89
C HIS A 195 -17.78 1.84 -15.62
N CYS A 196 -18.89 2.03 -16.34
CA CYS A 196 -20.05 1.16 -16.24
C CYS A 196 -19.65 -0.30 -16.54
N PRO A 197 -19.84 -1.25 -15.60
CA PRO A 197 -19.46 -2.65 -15.79
C PRO A 197 -20.08 -3.35 -17.01
N ARG A 198 -21.23 -2.86 -17.49
CA ARG A 198 -21.92 -3.48 -18.64
C ARG A 198 -21.49 -2.91 -19.99
N CYS A 199 -21.30 -1.59 -20.11
CA CYS A 199 -21.08 -0.93 -21.41
C CYS A 199 -19.76 -0.16 -21.53
N GLY A 200 -19.00 0.00 -20.44
CA GLY A 200 -17.73 0.74 -20.44
C GLY A 200 -17.86 2.26 -20.54
N GLY A 201 -19.08 2.82 -20.54
CA GLY A 201 -19.30 4.27 -20.47
C GLY A 201 -18.96 4.86 -19.09
N ALA A 202 -18.77 6.18 -19.00
CA ALA A 202 -18.46 6.85 -17.73
C ALA A 202 -19.54 6.58 -16.66
N LEU A 203 -19.18 6.71 -15.37
CA LEU A 203 -20.15 6.58 -14.27
C LEU A 203 -21.08 7.79 -14.23
N GLN A 204 -22.18 7.67 -14.96
CA GLN A 204 -23.25 8.65 -15.00
C GLN A 204 -24.59 7.94 -14.97
N LYS A 205 -25.54 8.52 -14.25
CA LYS A 205 -26.87 7.95 -14.06
C LYS A 205 -27.93 8.80 -14.74
N ASN A 206 -28.95 8.13 -15.27
CA ASN A 206 -30.18 8.77 -15.68
C ASN A 206 -31.09 9.03 -14.47
N THR A 207 -32.24 9.66 -14.71
CA THR A 207 -33.23 10.00 -13.68
C THR A 207 -33.83 8.77 -12.97
N ALA A 208 -33.74 7.57 -13.55
CA ALA A 208 -34.19 6.32 -12.96
C ALA A 208 -33.09 5.59 -12.14
N GLY A 209 -31.91 6.20 -11.99
CA GLY A 209 -30.77 5.59 -11.29
C GLY A 209 -30.08 4.47 -12.07
N ALA A 210 -30.41 4.28 -13.35
CA ALA A 210 -29.71 3.38 -14.25
C ALA A 210 -28.57 4.10 -14.98
N CYS A 211 -27.67 3.36 -15.61
CA CYS A 211 -26.60 3.94 -16.43
C CYS A 211 -27.16 4.87 -17.51
N ALA A 212 -26.61 6.08 -17.62
CA ALA A 212 -27.02 7.09 -18.60
C ALA A 212 -26.76 6.67 -20.07
N PHE A 213 -25.86 5.70 -20.29
CA PHE A 213 -25.45 5.28 -21.63
C PHE A 213 -26.18 4.03 -22.11
N CYS A 214 -26.26 2.98 -21.28
CA CYS A 214 -26.87 1.70 -21.67
C CYS A 214 -28.22 1.41 -20.99
N GLY A 215 -28.72 2.34 -20.16
CA GLY A 215 -30.01 2.21 -19.47
C GLY A 215 -30.07 1.10 -18.43
N THR A 216 -28.93 0.48 -18.08
CA THR A 216 -28.91 -0.67 -17.17
C THR A 216 -28.77 -0.23 -15.73
N LYS A 217 -29.64 -0.73 -14.87
CA LYS A 217 -29.50 -0.60 -13.42
C LYS A 217 -28.65 -1.76 -12.91
N ILE A 218 -27.56 -1.45 -12.23
CA ILE A 218 -26.61 -2.44 -11.70
C ILE A 218 -26.71 -2.39 -10.18
N GLU A 219 -27.18 -3.48 -9.59
CA GLU A 219 -27.45 -3.58 -8.14
C GLU A 219 -26.83 -4.82 -7.50
N SER A 220 -26.01 -5.55 -8.27
CA SER A 220 -25.36 -6.79 -7.86
C SER A 220 -24.08 -7.03 -8.66
N GLY A 221 -23.31 -8.05 -8.26
CA GLY A 221 -22.11 -8.49 -8.96
C GLY A 221 -22.35 -9.24 -10.28
N GLU A 222 -23.36 -8.85 -11.06
CA GLU A 222 -23.73 -9.50 -12.31
C GLU A 222 -22.73 -9.25 -13.45
N PHE A 223 -22.00 -8.13 -13.43
CA PHE A 223 -21.12 -7.72 -14.52
C PHE A 223 -19.65 -7.59 -14.11
N GLN A 224 -19.39 -7.38 -12.81
CA GLN A 224 -18.07 -7.21 -12.21
C GLN A 224 -18.20 -7.48 -10.70
N TRP A 225 -17.09 -7.52 -9.98
CA TRP A 225 -17.10 -7.45 -8.52
C TRP A 225 -17.89 -6.23 -8.00
N TYR A 226 -18.75 -6.50 -7.02
CA TYR A 226 -19.66 -5.54 -6.42
C TYR A 226 -19.57 -5.61 -4.90
N VAL A 227 -19.33 -4.48 -4.25
CA VAL A 227 -19.20 -4.38 -2.79
C VAL A 227 -20.59 -4.39 -2.16
N ARG A 228 -20.88 -5.44 -1.39
CA ARG A 228 -22.13 -5.61 -0.66
C ARG A 228 -22.15 -4.91 0.67
N ASP A 229 -21.03 -4.94 1.37
CA ASP A 229 -20.91 -4.36 2.69
C ASP A 229 -19.50 -3.83 2.94
N VAL A 230 -19.40 -2.84 3.81
CA VAL A 230 -18.13 -2.33 4.33
C VAL A 230 -18.24 -2.11 5.84
N ALA A 231 -17.23 -2.57 6.57
CA ALA A 231 -17.14 -2.47 8.01
C ALA A 231 -15.82 -1.82 8.41
N LEU A 232 -15.88 -0.84 9.33
CA LEU A 232 -14.71 -0.27 9.96
C LEU A 232 -14.31 -1.22 11.10
N LEU A 233 -13.10 -1.78 11.03
CA LEU A 233 -12.57 -2.65 12.07
C LEU A 233 -11.86 -1.84 13.14
N THR A 234 -10.94 -0.97 12.71
CA THR A 234 -10.19 -0.08 13.61
C THR A 234 -9.96 1.29 12.96
N LEU A 235 -9.93 2.32 13.78
CA LEU A 235 -9.66 3.70 13.39
C LEU A 235 -8.71 4.31 14.43
N GLU A 236 -7.52 4.70 13.99
CA GLU A 236 -6.51 5.30 14.84
C GLU A 236 -6.15 6.68 14.31
N ALA A 237 -6.40 7.73 15.10
CA ALA A 237 -5.89 9.05 14.80
C ALA A 237 -4.36 9.03 14.83
N LYS A 238 -3.73 9.45 13.73
CA LYS A 238 -2.29 9.60 13.65
C LYS A 238 -1.97 11.09 13.64
N GLY A 239 -0.89 11.45 14.36
CA GLY A 239 -0.31 12.79 14.28
C GLY A 239 0.24 13.10 12.89
N PRO A 240 1.00 14.19 12.71
CA PRO A 240 1.64 14.47 11.42
C PRO A 240 2.49 13.28 10.98
N LEU A 241 2.04 12.60 9.92
CA LEU A 241 2.60 11.31 9.47
C LEU A 241 4.08 11.41 9.07
N LEU A 242 4.52 12.60 8.63
CA LEU A 242 5.84 12.82 8.02
C LEU A 242 6.95 13.18 9.01
N THR A 243 6.60 13.44 10.27
CA THR A 243 7.55 13.86 11.30
C THR A 243 7.61 12.90 12.48
N ALA A 244 6.91 11.77 12.40
CA ALA A 244 7.00 10.70 13.38
C ALA A 244 8.19 9.78 13.06
N ASP A 245 8.95 9.40 14.09
CA ASP A 245 9.94 8.34 14.00
C ASP A 245 9.27 7.04 14.45
N VAL A 246 8.91 6.19 13.49
CA VAL A 246 8.26 4.89 13.74
C VAL A 246 9.32 3.80 13.54
N PRO A 247 9.61 2.98 14.56
CA PRO A 247 10.55 1.88 14.42
C PRO A 247 10.09 0.88 13.36
N GLU A 248 11.04 0.36 12.59
CA GLU A 248 10.79 -0.76 11.69
C GLU A 248 10.31 -1.98 12.45
N VAL A 249 9.29 -2.65 11.92
CA VAL A 249 8.81 -3.92 12.41
C VAL A 249 9.14 -4.98 11.37
N GLY A 250 9.62 -6.14 11.82
CA GLY A 250 9.76 -7.29 10.94
C GLY A 250 11.00 -7.38 10.05
N THR A 251 11.90 -6.39 10.08
CA THR A 251 13.19 -6.47 9.35
C THR A 251 13.96 -7.75 9.67
N ASP A 252 13.99 -8.16 10.95
CA ASP A 252 14.66 -9.38 11.41
C ASP A 252 13.80 -10.64 11.30
N TYR A 253 12.56 -10.55 10.79
CA TYR A 253 11.73 -11.73 10.57
C TYR A 253 12.33 -12.62 9.49
N ARG A 254 11.95 -13.91 9.53
CA ARG A 254 12.23 -14.81 8.41
C ARG A 254 11.38 -14.41 7.22
N SER A 255 11.95 -14.53 6.03
CA SER A 255 11.20 -14.28 4.81
C SER A 255 10.00 -15.24 4.72
N VAL A 256 8.83 -14.69 4.43
CA VAL A 256 7.66 -15.49 4.08
C VAL A 256 7.84 -15.91 2.62
N VAL A 257 8.04 -17.21 2.40
CA VAL A 257 8.33 -17.79 1.07
C VAL A 257 7.15 -18.65 0.65
N GLN A 258 6.74 -18.53 -0.60
CA GLN A 258 5.69 -19.34 -1.20
C GLN A 258 5.99 -20.83 -1.03
N PRO A 259 5.02 -21.65 -0.58
CA PRO A 259 5.21 -23.09 -0.47
C PRO A 259 5.63 -23.71 -1.81
N GLY A 260 6.66 -24.56 -1.78
CA GLY A 260 7.17 -25.23 -2.99
C GLY A 260 7.90 -24.31 -3.98
N PHE A 261 8.38 -23.14 -3.53
CA PHE A 261 9.02 -22.13 -4.37
C PHE A 261 10.11 -22.68 -5.32
N ASP A 262 10.97 -23.59 -4.85
CA ASP A 262 12.04 -24.15 -5.69
C ASP A 262 11.50 -24.85 -6.95
N ASN A 263 10.42 -25.63 -6.80
CA ASN A 263 9.78 -26.31 -7.93
C ASN A 263 9.08 -25.31 -8.87
N ILE A 264 8.41 -24.29 -8.30
CA ILE A 264 7.74 -23.24 -9.07
C ILE A 264 8.77 -22.45 -9.88
N ARG A 265 9.91 -22.12 -9.27
CA ARG A 265 11.02 -21.45 -9.93
C ARG A 265 11.57 -22.25 -11.11
N VAL A 266 11.83 -23.54 -10.93
CA VAL A 266 12.31 -24.40 -12.04
C VAL A 266 11.28 -24.46 -13.17
N ALA A 267 9.99 -24.57 -12.84
CA ALA A 267 8.92 -24.57 -13.84
C ALA A 267 8.83 -23.24 -14.59
N PHE A 268 8.95 -22.11 -13.88
CA PHE A 268 8.96 -20.77 -14.45
C PHE A 268 10.13 -20.58 -15.41
N GLU A 269 11.35 -20.94 -15.00
CA GLU A 269 12.56 -20.86 -15.83
C GLU A 269 12.41 -21.70 -17.11
N LYS A 270 11.85 -22.92 -16.98
CA LYS A 270 11.59 -23.79 -18.14
C LYS A 270 10.59 -23.19 -19.13
N ASN A 271 9.55 -22.53 -18.63
CA ASN A 271 8.51 -21.91 -19.47
C ASN A 271 8.93 -20.55 -20.03
N ASN A 272 9.98 -19.93 -19.48
CA ASN A 272 10.47 -18.60 -19.84
C ASN A 272 11.99 -18.66 -20.15
N PRO A 273 12.41 -19.30 -21.26
CA PRO A 273 13.83 -19.54 -21.55
C PRO A 273 14.66 -18.26 -21.74
N ASP A 274 14.03 -17.15 -22.11
CA ASP A 274 14.69 -15.84 -22.27
C ASP A 274 14.79 -15.05 -20.95
N PHE A 275 14.25 -15.60 -19.85
CA PHE A 275 14.35 -15.00 -18.53
C PHE A 275 15.73 -15.27 -17.90
N SER A 276 16.26 -14.25 -17.21
CA SER A 276 17.49 -14.36 -16.43
C SER A 276 17.30 -13.70 -15.07
N TRP A 277 17.56 -14.45 -14.00
CA TRP A 277 17.53 -13.92 -12.64
C TRP A 277 18.51 -12.77 -12.43
N GLY A 278 19.71 -12.85 -13.00
CA GLY A 278 20.69 -11.77 -12.91
C GLY A 278 20.20 -10.48 -13.57
N ALA A 279 19.61 -10.59 -14.76
CA ALA A 279 19.02 -9.43 -15.46
C ALA A 279 17.83 -8.85 -14.70
N PHE A 280 16.95 -9.72 -14.18
CA PHE A 280 15.80 -9.31 -13.37
C PHE A 280 16.23 -8.61 -12.07
N GLN A 281 17.21 -9.15 -11.34
CA GLN A 281 17.75 -8.52 -10.14
C GLN A 281 18.42 -7.17 -10.43
N ALA A 282 19.09 -7.04 -11.58
CA ALA A 282 19.66 -5.76 -12.02
C ALA A 282 18.55 -4.73 -12.34
N ARG A 283 17.46 -5.15 -12.98
CA ARG A 283 16.27 -4.32 -13.20
C ARG A 283 15.62 -3.90 -11.88
N ALA A 284 15.42 -4.83 -10.95
CA ALA A 284 14.83 -4.55 -9.63
C ALA A 284 15.69 -3.54 -8.85
N ARG A 285 17.02 -3.68 -8.90
CA ARG A 285 17.95 -2.71 -8.30
C ARG A 285 17.87 -1.34 -8.95
N LEU A 286 17.83 -1.25 -10.28
CA LEU A 286 17.64 0.04 -10.98
C LEU A 286 16.34 0.72 -10.54
N ILE A 287 15.23 -0.03 -10.50
CA ILE A 287 13.93 0.50 -10.05
C ILE A 287 14.03 1.00 -8.61
N PHE A 288 14.64 0.21 -7.71
CA PHE A 288 14.87 0.64 -6.33
C PHE A 288 15.64 1.96 -6.28
N ASP A 289 16.80 2.03 -6.94
CA ASP A 289 17.65 3.22 -6.93
C ASP A 289 16.94 4.47 -7.50
N GLU A 290 16.18 4.33 -8.59
CA GLU A 290 15.39 5.43 -9.16
C GLU A 290 14.26 5.89 -8.22
N LEU A 291 13.54 4.98 -7.57
CA LEU A 291 12.51 5.33 -6.59
C LEU A 291 13.11 6.05 -5.38
N GLN A 292 14.22 5.55 -4.84
CA GLN A 292 14.89 6.19 -3.70
C GLN A 292 15.40 7.60 -4.05
N ALA A 293 15.95 7.75 -5.26
CA ALA A 293 16.40 9.05 -5.75
C ALA A 293 15.23 10.01 -5.98
N ALA A 294 14.15 9.55 -6.64
CA ALA A 294 12.93 10.32 -6.87
C ALA A 294 12.30 10.81 -5.57
N TRP A 295 12.21 9.92 -4.57
CA TRP A 295 11.70 10.22 -3.24
C TRP A 295 12.57 11.26 -2.53
N SER A 296 13.89 11.03 -2.49
CA SER A 296 14.85 11.90 -1.80
C SER A 296 14.93 13.30 -2.42
N THR A 297 14.69 13.44 -3.72
CA THR A 297 14.70 14.74 -4.41
C THR A 297 13.31 15.37 -4.56
N LEU A 298 12.24 14.70 -4.09
CA LEU A 298 10.84 15.07 -4.35
C LEU A 298 10.52 15.22 -5.85
N ASP A 299 11.26 14.53 -6.71
CA ASP A 299 11.07 14.52 -8.17
C ASP A 299 10.42 13.19 -8.58
N TRP A 300 9.14 13.05 -8.25
CA TRP A 300 8.42 11.79 -8.44
C TRP A 300 8.23 11.39 -9.90
N ASP A 301 8.33 12.33 -10.84
CA ASP A 301 8.25 12.04 -12.28
C ASP A 301 9.31 11.03 -12.72
N ARG A 302 10.45 10.97 -12.01
CA ARG A 302 11.50 9.95 -12.20
C ARG A 302 11.02 8.52 -11.93
N ALA A 303 10.12 8.32 -10.98
CA ALA A 303 9.57 6.99 -10.66
C ALA A 303 8.51 6.54 -11.68
N ARG A 304 7.90 7.49 -12.41
CA ARG A 304 6.77 7.24 -13.32
C ARG A 304 6.98 6.11 -14.32
N PRO A 305 8.13 5.93 -14.99
CA PRO A 305 8.34 4.83 -15.92
C PRO A 305 8.42 3.44 -15.27
N HIS A 306 8.63 3.38 -13.95
CA HIS A 306 8.99 2.16 -13.24
C HIS A 306 7.83 1.54 -12.47
N GLU A 307 6.77 2.29 -12.22
CA GLU A 307 5.61 1.87 -11.43
C GLU A 307 4.35 1.73 -12.28
N THR A 308 3.49 0.79 -11.89
CA THR A 308 2.11 0.74 -12.39
C THR A 308 1.36 2.02 -12.02
N ASP A 309 0.26 2.30 -12.74
CA ASP A 309 -0.52 3.52 -12.50
C ASP A 309 -1.08 3.60 -11.08
N SER A 310 -1.50 2.45 -10.52
CA SER A 310 -2.05 2.38 -9.17
C SER A 310 -0.98 2.70 -8.12
N LEU A 311 0.19 2.07 -8.20
CA LEU A 311 1.27 2.28 -7.24
C LEU A 311 1.79 3.73 -7.28
N PHE A 312 1.99 4.28 -8.48
CA PHE A 312 2.45 5.66 -8.65
C PHE A 312 1.50 6.67 -8.01
N GLN A 313 0.18 6.50 -8.20
CA GLN A 313 -0.82 7.38 -7.60
C GLN A 313 -0.80 7.31 -6.08
N MET A 314 -0.58 6.12 -5.49
CA MET A 314 -0.47 5.99 -4.04
C MET A 314 0.76 6.73 -3.49
N HIS A 315 1.93 6.57 -4.12
CA HIS A 315 3.15 7.24 -3.67
C HIS A 315 3.15 8.76 -3.92
N GLN A 316 2.53 9.22 -5.01
CA GLN A 316 2.41 10.65 -5.34
C GLN A 316 1.82 11.47 -4.19
N TYR A 317 0.86 10.91 -3.44
CA TYR A 317 0.30 11.60 -2.28
C TYR A 317 1.35 11.95 -1.23
N TRP A 318 2.26 11.02 -0.89
CA TRP A 318 3.29 11.26 0.11
C TRP A 318 4.23 12.38 -0.32
N ILE A 319 4.63 12.36 -1.60
CA ILE A 319 5.44 13.42 -2.19
C ILE A 319 4.73 14.77 -2.11
N ASP A 320 3.44 14.82 -2.45
CA ASP A 320 2.67 16.05 -2.34
C ASP A 320 2.47 16.50 -0.89
N ALA A 321 2.39 15.57 0.06
CA ALA A 321 2.34 15.87 1.48
C ALA A 321 3.66 16.47 1.99
N TYR A 322 4.81 15.92 1.58
CA TYR A 322 6.14 16.50 1.85
C TYR A 322 6.23 17.92 1.29
N ARG A 323 5.85 18.12 0.03
CA ARG A 323 5.86 19.43 -0.63
C ARG A 323 4.96 20.45 0.11
N ARG A 324 3.73 20.10 0.44
CA ARG A 324 2.78 20.98 1.17
C ARG A 324 3.29 21.39 2.55
N GLN A 325 4.02 20.51 3.23
CA GLN A 325 4.57 20.77 4.56
C GLN A 325 5.96 21.38 4.52
N HIS A 326 6.51 21.65 3.32
CA HIS A 326 7.88 22.11 3.14
C HIS A 326 8.91 21.19 3.80
N LEU A 327 8.66 19.89 3.72
CA LEU A 327 9.49 18.82 4.24
C LEU A 327 10.12 18.05 3.08
N GLN A 328 11.30 17.47 3.32
CA GLN A 328 11.97 16.58 2.39
C GLN A 328 12.53 15.40 3.18
N ASN A 329 12.06 14.19 2.88
CA ASN A 329 12.68 12.97 3.37
C ASN A 329 13.88 12.60 2.48
N LYS A 330 14.96 12.13 3.11
CA LYS A 330 16.22 11.79 2.45
C LYS A 330 16.68 10.43 2.93
N LEU A 331 17.04 9.59 1.97
CA LEU A 331 17.67 8.29 2.19
C LEU A 331 19.11 8.36 1.71
N ASP A 332 19.98 8.89 2.57
CA ASP A 332 21.40 9.07 2.26
C ASP A 332 22.17 7.75 2.43
N GLN A 333 23.12 7.51 1.52
CA GLN A 333 23.92 6.27 1.47
C GLN A 333 23.06 5.00 1.46
N CYS A 334 21.89 5.08 0.84
CA CYS A 334 21.00 3.95 0.68
C CYS A 334 21.66 2.85 -0.16
N THR A 335 21.69 1.62 0.37
CA THR A 335 22.26 0.47 -0.30
C THR A 335 21.42 -0.77 -0.05
N ILE A 336 21.16 -1.55 -1.10
CA ILE A 336 20.52 -2.86 -0.98
C ILE A 336 21.53 -3.85 -0.37
N THR A 337 21.15 -4.48 0.74
CA THR A 337 21.93 -5.52 1.43
C THR A 337 21.53 -6.93 1.04
N ALA A 338 20.28 -7.15 0.62
CA ALA A 338 19.78 -8.46 0.24
C ALA A 338 18.64 -8.37 -0.80
N MET A 339 18.54 -9.38 -1.65
CA MET A 339 17.48 -9.52 -2.66
C MET A 339 17.12 -10.99 -2.80
N GLN A 340 16.04 -11.40 -2.11
CA GLN A 340 15.58 -12.78 -2.10
C GLN A 340 14.26 -12.88 -2.87
N PRO A 341 14.16 -13.69 -3.93
CA PRO A 341 12.88 -13.99 -4.54
C PRO A 341 12.09 -14.93 -3.61
N VAL A 342 10.82 -14.61 -3.36
CA VAL A 342 9.99 -15.32 -2.38
C VAL A 342 8.69 -15.88 -2.94
N LYS A 343 8.20 -15.35 -4.07
CA LYS A 343 6.96 -15.81 -4.71
C LYS A 343 7.01 -15.56 -6.22
N ILE A 344 6.48 -16.50 -6.98
CA ILE A 344 6.20 -16.36 -8.42
C ILE A 344 4.73 -16.69 -8.63
N THR A 345 4.01 -15.81 -9.31
CA THR A 345 2.63 -16.06 -9.75
C THR A 345 2.50 -15.81 -11.24
N GLU A 346 1.78 -16.69 -11.91
CA GLU A 346 1.46 -16.56 -13.33
C GLU A 346 -0.06 -16.62 -13.47
N ASP A 347 -0.64 -15.66 -14.17
CA ASP A 347 -2.08 -15.65 -14.46
C ASP A 347 -2.36 -15.40 -15.94
N LYS A 348 -3.59 -14.99 -16.27
CA LYS A 348 -3.99 -14.71 -17.64
C LYS A 348 -3.18 -13.58 -18.29
N PHE A 349 -2.87 -12.54 -17.52
CA PHE A 349 -2.34 -11.28 -18.03
C PHE A 349 -0.89 -11.05 -17.64
N TYR A 350 -0.45 -11.58 -16.50
CA TYR A 350 0.86 -11.25 -15.94
C TYR A 350 1.64 -12.47 -15.46
N ASN A 351 2.95 -12.36 -15.62
CA ASN A 351 3.93 -13.03 -14.78
C ASN A 351 4.33 -12.04 -13.68
N ALA A 352 4.37 -12.48 -12.43
CA ALA A 352 4.76 -11.66 -11.30
C ALA A 352 5.78 -12.36 -10.42
N ILE A 353 6.75 -11.57 -9.93
CA ILE A 353 7.80 -12.03 -9.03
C ILE A 353 7.83 -11.08 -7.84
N THR A 354 7.65 -11.64 -6.65
CA THR A 354 7.84 -10.91 -5.40
C THR A 354 9.23 -11.19 -4.84
N MET A 355 9.93 -10.11 -4.51
CA MET A 355 11.23 -10.14 -3.85
C MET A 355 11.15 -9.50 -2.48
N ARG A 356 11.74 -10.13 -1.47
CA ARG A 356 12.11 -9.43 -0.25
C ARG A 356 13.43 -8.70 -0.49
N ILE A 357 13.40 -7.38 -0.45
CA ILE A 357 14.55 -6.51 -0.64
C ILE A 357 14.92 -5.95 0.73
N GLY A 358 16.13 -6.28 1.19
CA GLY A 358 16.72 -5.68 2.39
C GLY A 358 17.62 -4.52 2.00
N ALA A 359 17.54 -3.42 2.73
CA ALA A 359 18.34 -2.23 2.50
C ALA A 359 18.77 -1.56 3.81
N GLN A 360 19.74 -0.66 3.69
CA GLN A 360 20.21 0.17 4.79
C GLN A 360 20.61 1.56 4.30
N GLY A 361 20.50 2.56 5.17
CA GLY A 361 20.78 3.96 4.84
C GLY A 361 20.48 4.89 6.01
N TYR A 362 20.81 6.16 5.85
CA TYR A 362 20.45 7.22 6.79
C TYR A 362 19.13 7.83 6.35
N ASP A 363 18.07 7.51 7.08
CA ASP A 363 16.72 8.02 6.82
C ASP A 363 16.44 9.20 7.75
N TYR A 364 16.19 10.36 7.17
CA TYR A 364 15.83 11.55 7.91
C TYR A 364 15.00 12.52 7.09
N THR A 365 14.13 13.27 7.78
CA THR A 365 13.32 14.33 7.18
C THR A 365 13.87 15.69 7.58
N THR A 366 14.05 16.58 6.62
CA THR A 366 14.45 17.98 6.85
C THR A 366 13.33 18.95 6.53
N ASP A 367 13.27 20.06 7.27
CA ASP A 367 12.47 21.22 6.89
C ASP A 367 13.15 22.09 5.82
N ALA A 368 12.48 23.17 5.41
CA ALA A 368 12.99 24.14 4.44
C ALA A 368 14.31 24.81 4.84
N ASN A 369 14.66 24.83 6.14
CA ASN A 369 15.92 25.39 6.64
C ASN A 369 17.03 24.33 6.73
N GLY A 370 16.75 23.09 6.31
CA GLY A 370 17.69 21.96 6.40
C GLY A 370 17.82 21.36 7.80
N ARG A 371 16.97 21.78 8.75
CA ARG A 371 16.93 21.20 10.10
C ARG A 371 16.28 19.83 10.03
N VAL A 372 16.92 18.84 10.66
CA VAL A 372 16.33 17.49 10.81
C VAL A 372 15.17 17.56 11.80
N VAL A 373 13.99 17.13 11.35
CA VAL A 373 12.75 17.12 12.14
C VAL A 373 12.28 15.70 12.49
N ALA A 374 12.78 14.68 11.79
CA ALA A 374 12.54 13.27 12.08
C ALA A 374 13.69 12.41 11.52
N GLY A 375 13.85 11.20 12.07
CA GLY A 375 14.91 10.26 11.68
C GLY A 375 16.32 10.70 12.12
N SER A 376 17.35 10.16 11.48
CA SER A 376 18.74 10.39 11.89
C SER A 376 19.72 10.40 10.73
N LYS A 377 20.65 11.37 10.76
CA LYS A 377 21.82 11.45 9.86
C LYS A 377 22.99 10.58 10.30
N THR A 378 22.93 10.00 11.50
CA THR A 378 24.07 9.28 12.11
C THR A 378 23.73 7.85 12.50
N ASN A 379 22.45 7.55 12.71
CA ASN A 379 22.02 6.19 13.02
C ASN A 379 21.66 5.50 11.71
N LEU A 380 22.41 4.46 11.36
CA LEU A 380 22.13 3.65 10.19
C LEU A 380 20.82 2.88 10.41
N ARG A 381 19.82 3.15 9.59
CA ARG A 381 18.55 2.41 9.56
C ARG A 381 18.73 1.19 8.65
N ARG A 382 18.19 0.06 9.07
CA ARG A 382 18.09 -1.18 8.27
C ARG A 382 16.62 -1.52 8.17
N TRP A 383 16.17 -1.89 6.98
CA TRP A 383 14.78 -2.26 6.73
C TRP A 383 14.70 -3.33 5.64
N SER A 384 13.53 -3.95 5.51
CA SER A 384 13.19 -4.79 4.36
C SER A 384 11.74 -4.63 3.96
N GLU A 385 11.48 -4.88 2.68
CA GLU A 385 10.15 -4.78 2.09
C GLU A 385 9.95 -5.88 1.05
N TYR A 386 8.69 -6.21 0.78
CA TYR A 386 8.29 -7.15 -0.27
C TYR A 386 7.83 -6.39 -1.50
N TRP A 387 8.66 -6.42 -2.55
CA TRP A 387 8.42 -5.73 -3.80
C TRP A 387 7.90 -6.73 -4.83
N THR A 388 6.70 -6.51 -5.35
CA THR A 388 6.11 -7.32 -6.41
C THR A 388 6.28 -6.62 -7.76
N PHE A 389 6.98 -7.28 -8.68
CA PHE A 389 7.17 -6.82 -10.05
C PHE A 389 6.30 -7.63 -10.99
N ILE A 390 5.74 -6.97 -12.01
CA ILE A 390 4.89 -7.62 -13.01
C ILE A 390 5.45 -7.40 -14.40
N ARG A 391 5.25 -8.39 -15.27
CA ARG A 391 5.46 -8.32 -16.71
C ARG A 391 4.27 -8.95 -17.41
N ASN A 392 3.78 -8.31 -18.46
CA ASN A 392 2.67 -8.83 -19.23
C ASN A 392 3.06 -10.18 -19.85
N ARG A 393 2.17 -11.17 -19.75
CA ARG A 393 2.43 -12.54 -20.24
C ARG A 393 2.53 -12.61 -21.77
N SER A 394 1.93 -11.66 -22.47
CA SER A 394 2.04 -11.49 -23.92
C SER A 394 3.20 -10.59 -24.34
N ALA A 395 4.05 -10.14 -23.40
CA ALA A 395 5.24 -9.36 -23.71
C ALA A 395 6.18 -10.15 -24.63
N LYS A 396 6.85 -9.45 -25.55
CA LYS A 396 7.85 -10.08 -26.42
C LYS A 396 8.94 -10.72 -25.54
N PRO A 397 9.38 -11.95 -25.86
CA PRO A 397 10.46 -12.60 -25.13
C PRO A 397 11.74 -11.76 -25.21
N ALA A 398 12.28 -11.42 -24.03
CA ALA A 398 13.50 -10.62 -23.87
C ALA A 398 13.97 -10.68 -22.42
N ALA A 399 15.28 -10.56 -22.21
CA ALA A 399 15.84 -10.34 -20.87
C ALA A 399 15.41 -8.97 -20.32
N ALA A 400 15.33 -8.86 -18.99
CA ALA A 400 15.03 -7.59 -18.33
C ALA A 400 16.17 -6.58 -18.56
N ARG A 401 15.84 -5.29 -18.70
CA ARG A 401 16.82 -4.23 -18.99
C ARG A 401 17.13 -3.38 -17.76
N ALA A 402 18.41 -3.26 -17.43
CA ALA A 402 18.89 -2.44 -16.31
C ALA A 402 19.51 -1.12 -16.77
N ASP A 403 18.95 -0.52 -17.84
CA ASP A 403 19.36 0.77 -18.38
C ASP A 403 18.18 1.77 -18.41
N LEU A 404 18.49 3.07 -18.47
CA LEU A 404 17.49 4.15 -18.50
C LEU A 404 17.06 4.50 -19.94
N ASN A 405 16.88 3.49 -20.78
CA ASN A 405 16.24 3.66 -22.08
C ASN A 405 14.87 2.97 -22.12
N CYS A 406 14.01 3.45 -23.02
CA CYS A 406 12.73 2.86 -23.32
C CYS A 406 12.90 1.39 -23.76
N PRO A 407 12.23 0.43 -23.09
CA PRO A 407 12.32 -0.98 -23.45
C PRO A 407 11.73 -1.29 -24.82
N ASN A 408 10.85 -0.44 -25.36
CA ASN A 408 10.25 -0.62 -26.68
C ASN A 408 11.11 -0.06 -27.83
N CYS A 409 11.59 1.19 -27.72
CA CYS A 409 12.26 1.88 -28.84
C CYS A 409 13.74 2.22 -28.62
N GLY A 410 14.28 2.06 -27.40
CA GLY A 410 15.68 2.34 -27.09
C GLY A 410 16.05 3.82 -26.93
N ALA A 411 15.12 4.76 -27.12
CA ALA A 411 15.32 6.18 -26.78
C ALA A 411 15.46 6.37 -25.25
N PRO A 412 15.99 7.51 -24.75
CA PRO A 412 16.02 7.79 -23.31
C PRO A 412 14.65 7.59 -22.65
N LEU A 413 14.64 7.02 -21.43
CA LEU A 413 13.40 6.65 -20.74
C LEU A 413 12.68 7.90 -20.24
N LYS A 414 11.74 8.39 -21.05
CA LYS A 414 10.88 9.51 -20.72
C LYS A 414 9.43 9.19 -21.07
N VAL A 415 8.55 9.34 -20.08
CA VAL A 415 7.12 9.03 -20.20
C VAL A 415 6.28 10.20 -19.70
N ASN A 416 5.07 10.33 -20.22
CA ASN A 416 4.09 11.29 -19.69
C ASN A 416 3.43 10.79 -18.40
N ALA A 417 2.53 11.58 -17.81
CA ALA A 417 1.78 11.22 -16.61
C ALA A 417 0.97 9.92 -16.74
N ALA A 418 0.59 9.54 -17.97
CA ALA A 418 -0.06 8.28 -18.26
C ALA A 418 0.94 7.14 -18.53
N GLY A 419 2.23 7.28 -18.20
CA GLY A 419 3.23 6.22 -18.40
C GLY A 419 3.49 5.86 -19.87
N ILE A 420 3.11 6.72 -20.81
CA ILE A 420 3.32 6.53 -22.25
C ILE A 420 4.64 7.19 -22.64
N CYS A 421 5.50 6.43 -23.32
CA CYS A 421 6.78 6.91 -23.84
C CYS A 421 6.57 8.07 -24.81
N GLU A 422 7.25 9.19 -24.56
CA GLU A 422 7.13 10.41 -25.38
C GLU A 422 7.68 10.24 -26.80
N PHE A 423 8.50 9.22 -27.05
CA PHE A 423 9.15 8.99 -28.34
C PHE A 423 8.39 8.00 -29.24
N CYS A 424 7.93 6.88 -28.68
CA CYS A 424 7.31 5.80 -29.46
C CYS A 424 5.81 5.59 -29.19
N GLY A 425 5.24 6.27 -28.19
CA GLY A 425 3.83 6.12 -27.82
C GLY A 425 3.48 4.81 -27.10
N GLY A 426 4.45 3.96 -26.77
CA GLY A 426 4.22 2.73 -26.00
C GLY A 426 3.91 3.02 -24.53
N LYS A 427 2.89 2.36 -23.97
CA LYS A 427 2.56 2.39 -22.54
C LYS A 427 3.58 1.56 -21.75
N ILE A 428 4.62 2.21 -21.20
CA ILE A 428 5.73 1.52 -20.54
C ILE A 428 5.30 0.90 -19.20
N THR A 429 4.38 1.55 -18.50
CA THR A 429 3.95 1.18 -17.14
C THR A 429 2.96 0.01 -17.09
N SER A 430 2.62 -0.60 -18.23
CA SER A 430 1.70 -1.74 -18.32
C SER A 430 2.37 -3.10 -18.13
N GLY A 431 3.71 -3.16 -18.08
CA GLY A 431 4.48 -4.39 -18.09
C GLY A 431 4.62 -5.04 -19.47
N GLU A 432 4.12 -4.42 -20.54
CA GLU A 432 4.15 -4.98 -21.91
C GLU A 432 5.57 -5.08 -22.50
N PHE A 433 6.48 -4.22 -22.05
CA PHE A 433 7.81 -4.09 -22.64
C PHE A 433 8.95 -4.54 -21.71
N ASP A 434 8.77 -4.43 -20.39
CA ASP A 434 9.71 -4.92 -19.38
C ASP A 434 9.00 -5.04 -18.02
N TRP A 435 9.71 -5.49 -16.99
CA TRP A 435 9.22 -5.55 -15.62
C TRP A 435 9.01 -4.16 -15.02
N VAL A 436 7.86 -3.97 -14.40
CA VAL A 436 7.46 -2.76 -13.66
C VAL A 436 7.03 -3.14 -12.24
N LEU A 437 7.25 -2.24 -11.29
CA LEU A 437 6.85 -2.43 -9.89
C LEU A 437 5.36 -2.20 -9.74
N SER A 438 4.64 -3.16 -9.16
CA SER A 438 3.20 -3.09 -8.97
C SER A 438 2.80 -2.89 -7.51
N ARG A 439 3.62 -3.34 -6.56
CA ARG A 439 3.29 -3.30 -5.13
C ARG A 439 4.54 -3.32 -4.26
N ILE A 440 4.46 -2.61 -3.14
CA ILE A 440 5.42 -2.65 -2.03
C ILE A 440 4.62 -2.97 -0.76
N GLU A 441 5.04 -3.99 -0.01
CA GLU A 441 4.44 -4.38 1.27
C GLU A 441 5.50 -4.41 2.36
N GLN A 442 5.14 -3.92 3.55
CA GLN A 442 5.99 -3.97 4.74
C GLN A 442 6.07 -5.40 5.30
N ASP A 443 7.13 -5.71 6.04
CA ASP A 443 7.39 -7.06 6.56
C ASP A 443 6.25 -7.59 7.44
N GLU A 444 5.64 -6.73 8.27
CA GLU A 444 4.54 -7.08 9.16
C GLU A 444 3.19 -7.25 8.44
N SER A 445 3.06 -6.69 7.23
CA SER A 445 1.82 -6.75 6.44
C SER A 445 1.82 -7.91 5.43
N TYR A 446 2.99 -8.37 5.00
CA TYR A 446 3.10 -9.41 3.97
C TYR A 446 2.74 -10.81 4.50
N GLN A 447 1.77 -11.47 3.87
CA GLN A 447 1.26 -12.78 4.29
C GLN A 447 1.50 -13.93 3.31
N GLY A 448 2.19 -13.69 2.18
CA GLY A 448 2.47 -14.69 1.15
C GLY A 448 1.79 -14.42 -0.17
#